data_AF-A0A0F5R6B1-F1
#
_entry.id   AF-A0A0F5R6B1-F1
#
_cell.length_a   1.000
_cell.length_b   1.000
_cell.length_c   1.000
_cell.angle_alpha   90.00
_cell.angle_beta   90.00
_cell.angle_gamma   90.00
#
_symmetry.space_group_name_H-M   'P 1'
#
loop_
_entity.id
_entity.type
_entity.pdbx_description
1 polymer ?
#
loop_
_entity_poly.entity_id
_entity_poly.type
_entity_poly.pdbx_seq_one_letter_code
_entity_poly.pdbx_strand_id
1 'polypeptide(L)'
;MTNGMESMTAKPGIKRERWQEMGDEQLVTACIGPLLARLRGASETDKTAAYRSLSPERQDLFMLRVLDGHARGSAWEYYAWTGLLLQSPDQWAAILAALRRIGSLELLEALADTAAVHRKRLGQDAAGADASKLHEKAEGPSLPPPEAKASDLDNDPELAAEIAGLYELYRSLVPEAYKLAAESIRREPQAYLSHEPS
;
A
#
# COMPACT_ATOMS: atom_id res chain seq x y z
N MET A 1 -28.22 40.10 -25.81
CA MET A 1 -27.39 39.21 -26.65
C MET A 1 -25.93 39.62 -26.48
N THR A 2 -25.13 38.79 -25.80
CA THR A 2 -23.91 38.13 -26.32
C THR A 2 -23.13 37.56 -25.12
N ASN A 3 -22.93 36.24 -25.17
CA ASN A 3 -22.15 35.42 -24.26
C ASN A 3 -20.72 35.94 -24.08
N GLY A 4 -20.22 35.84 -22.84
CA GLY A 4 -18.80 35.95 -22.49
C GLY A 4 -18.30 34.61 -21.96
N MET A 5 -17.58 33.91 -22.83
CA MET A 5 -16.86 32.65 -22.72
C MET A 5 -16.41 32.16 -21.34
N GLU A 6 -16.67 30.88 -21.13
CA GLU A 6 -16.13 29.99 -20.11
C GLU A 6 -14.60 30.01 -20.07
N SER A 7 -14.04 30.17 -18.86
CA SER A 7 -12.66 29.78 -18.57
C SER A 7 -12.67 28.36 -18.03
N MET A 8 -12.70 27.38 -18.94
CA MET A 8 -12.38 25.99 -18.58
C MET A 8 -10.87 25.83 -18.61
N THR A 9 -10.23 25.87 -17.44
CA THR A 9 -8.85 25.42 -17.30
C THR A 9 -8.78 23.94 -17.63
N ALA A 10 -8.27 23.59 -18.81
CA ALA A 10 -7.95 22.22 -19.18
C ALA A 10 -6.91 21.66 -18.18
N LYS A 11 -7.32 20.78 -17.27
CA LYS A 11 -6.39 19.99 -16.45
C LYS A 11 -5.61 19.04 -17.38
N PRO A 12 -4.29 18.91 -17.23
CA PRO A 12 -3.48 18.10 -18.15
C PRO A 12 -3.74 16.61 -17.90
N GLY A 13 -4.65 16.03 -18.68
CA GLY A 13 -4.63 14.59 -18.92
C GLY A 13 -3.32 14.24 -19.59
N ILE A 14 -2.53 13.35 -19.00
CA ILE A 14 -1.29 12.88 -19.65
C ILE A 14 -1.73 12.16 -20.93
N LYS A 15 -1.25 12.65 -22.08
CA LYS A 15 -1.56 12.05 -23.38
C LYS A 15 -1.04 10.61 -23.41
N ARG A 16 -1.80 9.69 -24.04
CA ARG A 16 -1.51 8.25 -24.07
C ARG A 16 -0.10 7.95 -24.57
N GLU A 17 0.41 8.71 -25.54
CA GLU A 17 1.75 8.55 -26.10
C GLU A 17 2.82 8.73 -25.02
N ARG A 18 2.59 9.68 -24.09
CA ARG A 18 3.51 9.97 -22.99
C ARG A 18 3.52 8.88 -21.92
N TRP A 19 2.48 8.05 -21.78
CA TRP A 19 2.49 6.91 -20.84
C TRP A 19 3.42 5.79 -21.29
N GLN A 20 3.55 5.59 -22.60
CA GLN A 20 4.40 4.52 -23.15
C GLN A 20 5.88 4.80 -22.92
N GLU A 21 6.26 6.08 -22.79
CA GLU A 21 7.63 6.53 -22.61
C GLU A 21 8.06 6.64 -21.13
N MET A 22 7.10 6.56 -20.20
CA MET A 22 7.38 6.68 -18.77
C MET A 22 7.92 5.38 -18.19
N GLY A 23 8.91 5.50 -17.29
CA GLY A 23 9.35 4.38 -16.47
C GLY A 23 8.23 3.88 -15.55
N ASP A 24 8.33 2.64 -15.09
CA ASP A 24 7.21 1.96 -14.41
C ASP A 24 6.75 2.66 -13.12
N GLU A 25 7.68 2.98 -12.22
CA GLU A 25 7.38 3.74 -10.99
C GLU A 25 6.82 5.14 -11.31
N GLN A 26 7.35 5.79 -12.35
CA GLN A 26 6.91 7.11 -12.77
C GLN A 26 5.47 7.07 -13.30
N LEU A 27 5.13 6.04 -14.08
CA LEU A 27 3.80 5.84 -14.64
C LEU A 27 2.77 5.59 -13.53
N VAL A 28 3.07 4.66 -12.61
CA VAL A 28 2.20 4.40 -11.44
C VAL A 28 2.05 5.67 -10.59
N THR A 29 3.14 6.41 -10.37
CA THR A 29 3.12 7.67 -9.61
C THR A 29 2.27 8.73 -10.29
N ALA A 30 2.26 8.80 -11.62
CA ALA A 30 1.39 9.74 -12.32
C ALA A 30 -0.11 9.44 -12.17
N CYS A 31 -0.50 8.17 -12.07
CA CYS A 31 -1.91 7.77 -11.94
C CYS A 31 -2.50 8.10 -10.56
N ILE A 32 -1.68 8.09 -9.50
CA ILE A 32 -2.18 8.19 -8.12
C ILE A 32 -1.48 9.24 -7.25
N GLY A 33 -0.28 9.69 -7.62
CA GLY A 33 0.51 10.68 -6.90
C GLY A 33 -0.23 11.99 -6.61
N PRO A 34 -0.97 12.59 -7.57
CA PRO A 34 -1.78 13.78 -7.28
C PRO A 34 -2.83 13.57 -6.19
N LEU A 35 -3.44 12.38 -6.13
CA LEU A 35 -4.39 12.07 -5.06
C LEU A 35 -3.68 11.95 -3.72
N LEU A 36 -2.60 11.16 -3.65
CA LEU A 36 -1.80 11.00 -2.42
C LEU A 36 -1.28 12.33 -1.89
N ALA A 37 -0.87 13.24 -2.77
CA ALA A 37 -0.42 14.58 -2.38
C ALA A 37 -1.54 15.39 -1.71
N ARG A 38 -2.79 15.32 -2.20
CA ARG A 38 -3.95 15.99 -1.59
C ARG A 38 -4.36 15.39 -0.25
N LEU A 39 -4.10 14.09 -0.04
CA LEU A 39 -4.46 13.38 1.19
C LEU A 39 -3.43 13.55 2.31
N ARG A 40 -2.29 14.21 2.06
CA ARG A 40 -1.33 14.53 3.13
C ARG A 40 -1.98 15.45 4.15
N GLY A 41 -1.96 15.02 5.41
CA GLY A 41 -2.57 15.77 6.52
C GLY A 41 -4.10 15.74 6.55
N ALA A 42 -4.75 15.03 5.63
CA ALA A 42 -6.20 14.85 5.65
C ALA A 42 -6.62 13.91 6.78
N SER A 43 -7.88 14.00 7.20
CA SER A 43 -8.45 13.10 8.21
C SER A 43 -8.56 11.67 7.68
N GLU A 44 -8.61 10.67 8.58
CA GLU A 44 -8.84 9.27 8.18
C GLU A 44 -10.17 9.08 7.46
N THR A 45 -11.20 9.87 7.82
CA THR A 45 -12.49 9.90 7.14
C THR A 45 -12.34 10.35 5.68
N ASP A 46 -11.58 11.42 5.44
CA ASP A 46 -11.35 11.96 4.09
C ASP A 46 -10.51 11.00 3.24
N LYS A 47 -9.46 10.40 3.82
CA LYS A 47 -8.65 9.38 3.16
C LYS A 47 -9.49 8.17 2.74
N THR A 48 -10.35 7.70 3.64
CA THR A 48 -11.25 6.57 3.37
C THR A 48 -12.27 6.90 2.28
N ALA A 49 -12.88 8.08 2.34
CA ALA A 49 -13.82 8.53 1.31
C ALA A 49 -13.14 8.64 -0.06
N ALA A 50 -11.95 9.23 -0.10
CA ALA A 50 -11.17 9.35 -1.33
C ALA A 50 -10.77 7.98 -1.89
N TYR A 51 -10.29 7.06 -1.06
CA TYR A 51 -9.98 5.69 -1.49
C TYR A 51 -11.21 4.98 -2.07
N ARG A 52 -12.36 5.06 -1.41
CA ARG A 52 -13.61 4.43 -1.88
C ARG A 52 -14.14 5.03 -3.19
N SER A 53 -13.79 6.27 -3.50
CA SER A 53 -14.17 6.92 -4.77
C SER A 53 -13.34 6.45 -5.98
N LEU A 54 -12.25 5.71 -5.76
CA LEU A 54 -11.40 5.17 -6.82
C LEU A 54 -12.04 3.95 -7.49
N SER A 55 -11.76 3.76 -8.78
CA SER A 55 -11.98 2.47 -9.45
C SER A 55 -11.11 1.37 -8.79
N PRO A 56 -11.51 0.09 -8.86
CA PRO A 56 -10.74 -1.01 -8.29
C PRO A 56 -9.27 -1.00 -8.72
N GLU A 57 -9.00 -0.72 -9.99
CA GLU A 57 -7.64 -0.69 -10.55
C GLU A 57 -6.79 0.44 -9.92
N ARG A 58 -7.41 1.59 -9.63
CA ARG A 58 -6.73 2.70 -8.96
C ARG A 58 -6.61 2.49 -7.45
N GLN A 59 -7.51 1.74 -6.83
CA GLN A 59 -7.36 1.30 -5.44
C GLN A 59 -6.12 0.42 -5.28
N ASP A 60 -5.85 -0.45 -6.26
CA ASP A 60 -4.65 -1.31 -6.23
C ASP A 60 -3.35 -0.47 -6.31
N LEU A 61 -3.30 0.50 -7.21
CA LEU A 61 -2.16 1.43 -7.29
C LEU A 61 -2.00 2.26 -6.01
N PHE A 62 -3.12 2.68 -5.41
CA PHE A 62 -3.12 3.41 -4.15
C PHE A 62 -2.48 2.58 -3.04
N MET A 63 -2.90 1.33 -2.88
CA MET A 63 -2.38 0.45 -1.83
C MET A 63 -0.91 0.08 -2.05
N LEU A 64 -0.47 -0.15 -3.30
CA LEU A 64 0.95 -0.33 -3.62
C LEU A 64 1.78 0.91 -3.21
N ARG A 65 1.30 2.12 -3.54
CA ARG A 65 2.00 3.37 -3.20
C ARG A 65 1.97 3.69 -1.71
N VAL A 66 0.91 3.34 -0.99
CA VAL A 66 0.85 3.48 0.47
C VAL A 66 1.84 2.54 1.14
N LEU A 67 1.91 1.28 0.70
CA LEU A 67 2.91 0.33 1.19
C LEU A 67 4.33 0.88 0.96
N ASP A 68 4.71 1.14 -0.28
CA ASP A 68 6.06 1.58 -0.65
C ASP A 68 6.42 2.96 -0.08
N GLY A 69 5.48 3.89 -0.07
CA GLY A 69 5.72 5.25 0.43
C GLY A 69 6.16 5.31 1.90
N HIS A 70 5.75 4.35 2.72
CA HIS A 70 6.11 4.29 4.14
C HIS A 70 7.19 3.26 4.45
N ALA A 71 7.29 2.19 3.66
CA ALA A 71 8.22 1.09 3.89
C ALA A 71 9.64 1.33 3.36
N ARG A 72 9.81 2.17 2.33
CA ARG A 72 11.03 2.14 1.49
C ARG A 72 12.28 2.74 2.10
N GLY A 73 12.18 3.57 3.13
CA GLY A 73 13.31 4.41 3.56
C GLY A 73 14.41 3.67 4.32
N SER A 74 14.04 2.68 5.15
CA SER A 74 14.97 1.90 5.97
C SER A 74 14.32 0.63 6.51
N ALA A 75 15.13 -0.32 7.00
CA ALA A 75 14.64 -1.51 7.70
C ALA A 75 13.79 -1.16 8.94
N TRP A 76 14.13 -0.07 9.63
CA TRP A 76 13.34 0.47 10.74
C TRP A 76 11.97 0.97 10.27
N GLU A 77 11.92 1.81 9.24
CA GLU A 77 10.64 2.30 8.70
C GLU A 77 9.77 1.16 8.17
N TYR A 78 10.38 0.19 7.50
CA TYR A 78 9.73 -1.04 7.06
C TYR A 78 9.09 -1.80 8.22
N TYR A 79 9.86 -2.04 9.28
CA TYR A 79 9.41 -2.73 10.47
C TYR A 79 8.29 -1.98 11.20
N ALA A 80 8.47 -0.69 11.45
CA ALA A 80 7.50 0.15 12.12
C ALA A 80 6.18 0.21 11.33
N TRP A 81 6.27 0.42 10.01
CA TRP A 81 5.10 0.52 9.15
C TRP A 81 4.34 -0.79 9.02
N THR A 82 5.03 -1.91 8.80
CA THR A 82 4.37 -3.22 8.72
C THR A 82 3.77 -3.65 10.06
N GLY A 83 4.40 -3.31 11.19
CA GLY A 83 3.83 -3.51 12.52
C GLY A 83 2.58 -2.67 12.78
N LEU A 84 2.53 -1.43 12.28
CA LEU A 84 1.34 -0.58 12.34
C LEU A 84 0.21 -1.11 11.45
N LEU A 85 0.52 -1.54 10.23
CA LEU A 85 -0.46 -2.11 9.30
C LEU A 85 -1.14 -3.36 9.87
N LEU A 86 -0.41 -4.21 10.60
CA LEU A 86 -0.98 -5.41 11.23
C LEU A 86 -2.01 -5.09 12.33
N GLN A 87 -1.99 -3.88 12.90
CA GLN A 87 -3.02 -3.39 13.82
C GLN A 87 -4.25 -2.83 13.09
N SER A 88 -4.19 -2.72 11.76
CA SER A 88 -5.28 -2.26 10.89
C SER A 88 -5.68 -3.38 9.91
N PRO A 89 -6.44 -4.41 10.34
CA PRO A 89 -6.73 -5.60 9.53
C PRO A 89 -7.29 -5.30 8.14
N ASP A 90 -8.16 -4.28 8.04
CA ASP A 90 -8.76 -3.87 6.77
C ASP A 90 -7.72 -3.30 5.79
N GLN A 91 -6.79 -2.48 6.28
CA GLN A 91 -5.72 -1.91 5.44
C GLN A 91 -4.72 -2.99 5.02
N TRP A 92 -4.34 -3.88 5.95
CA TRP A 92 -3.48 -5.01 5.64
C TRP A 92 -4.10 -5.92 4.58
N ALA A 93 -5.36 -6.28 4.75
CA ALA A 93 -6.10 -7.09 3.77
C ALA A 93 -6.20 -6.40 2.41
N ALA A 94 -6.42 -5.08 2.37
CA ALA A 94 -6.47 -4.32 1.13
C ALA A 94 -5.12 -4.32 0.38
N ILE A 95 -4.00 -4.18 1.09
CA ILE A 95 -2.65 -4.26 0.50
C ILE A 95 -2.40 -5.65 -0.09
N LEU A 96 -2.67 -6.71 0.67
CA LEU A 96 -2.46 -8.09 0.18
C LEU A 96 -3.36 -8.39 -1.03
N ALA A 97 -4.61 -7.91 -1.02
CA ALA A 97 -5.53 -8.08 -2.14
C ALA A 97 -5.06 -7.32 -3.39
N ALA A 98 -4.53 -6.10 -3.23
CA ALA A 98 -3.96 -5.32 -4.32
C ALA A 98 -2.76 -6.02 -4.95
N LEU A 99 -1.81 -6.52 -4.14
CA LEU A 99 -0.64 -7.25 -4.66
C LEU A 99 -1.05 -8.52 -5.41
N ARG A 100 -2.04 -9.25 -4.90
CA ARG A 100 -2.60 -10.42 -5.59
C ARG A 100 -3.22 -10.06 -6.94
N ARG A 101 -3.98 -8.96 -7.03
CA ARG A 101 -4.59 -8.50 -8.29
C ARG A 101 -3.56 -7.95 -9.28
N ILE A 102 -2.54 -7.25 -8.80
CA ILE A 102 -1.40 -6.80 -9.61
C ILE A 102 -0.59 -8.02 -10.12
N GLY A 103 -0.63 -9.14 -9.40
CA GLY A 103 0.13 -10.35 -9.71
C GLY A 103 1.51 -10.38 -9.08
N SER A 104 1.81 -9.48 -8.14
CA SER A 104 3.09 -9.43 -7.41
C SER A 104 3.09 -10.45 -6.26
N LEU A 105 3.13 -11.73 -6.61
CA LEU A 105 2.99 -12.83 -5.66
C LEU A 105 4.21 -12.99 -4.74
N GLU A 106 5.42 -12.80 -5.26
CA GLU A 106 6.65 -12.87 -4.47
C GLU A 106 6.70 -11.77 -3.40
N LEU A 107 6.26 -10.55 -3.74
CA LEU A 107 6.15 -9.46 -2.77
C LEU A 107 5.08 -9.75 -1.72
N LEU A 108 3.97 -10.38 -2.12
CA LEU A 108 2.92 -10.83 -1.21
C LEU A 108 3.46 -11.86 -0.21
N GLU A 109 4.26 -12.82 -0.67
CA GLU A 109 4.91 -13.82 0.18
C GLU A 109 5.90 -13.18 1.15
N ALA A 110 6.76 -12.27 0.69
CA ALA A 110 7.70 -11.54 1.56
C ALA A 110 6.98 -10.74 2.67
N LEU A 111 5.80 -10.18 2.38
CA LEU A 111 4.96 -9.53 3.40
C LEU A 111 4.32 -10.51 4.37
N ALA A 112 3.97 -11.73 3.92
CA ALA A 112 3.47 -12.78 4.79
C ALA A 112 4.55 -13.24 5.78
N ASP A 113 5.79 -13.40 5.31
CA ASP A 113 6.94 -13.73 6.16
C ASP A 113 7.20 -12.62 7.19
N THR A 114 7.16 -11.36 6.75
CA THR A 114 7.28 -10.20 7.65
C THR A 114 6.18 -10.18 8.71
N ALA A 115 4.94 -10.50 8.32
CA ALA A 115 3.85 -10.62 9.29
C ALA A 115 4.06 -11.78 10.27
N ALA A 116 4.67 -12.88 9.86
CA ALA A 116 5.01 -13.98 10.76
C ALA A 116 6.03 -13.56 11.82
N VAL A 117 7.06 -12.77 11.44
CA VAL A 117 8.04 -12.22 12.38
C VAL A 117 7.38 -11.31 13.42
N HIS A 118 6.48 -10.41 13.00
CA HIS A 118 5.72 -9.56 13.93
C HIS A 118 4.84 -10.35 14.90
N ARG A 119 4.17 -11.40 14.42
CA ARG A 119 3.34 -12.27 15.27
C ARG A 119 4.18 -13.03 16.29
N LYS A 120 5.32 -13.59 15.86
CA LYS A 120 6.29 -14.26 16.75
C LYS A 120 6.75 -13.33 17.87
N ARG A 121 7.09 -12.07 17.54
CA ARG A 121 7.45 -11.04 18.53
C ARG A 121 6.34 -10.79 19.54
N LEU A 122 5.09 -10.77 19.09
CA LEU A 122 3.91 -10.54 19.93
C LEU A 122 3.52 -11.75 20.79
N GLY A 123 4.26 -12.86 20.72
CA GLY A 123 3.87 -14.12 21.36
C GLY A 123 2.58 -14.71 20.79
N GLN A 124 2.21 -14.29 19.57
CA GLN A 124 1.09 -14.85 18.83
C GLN A 124 1.65 -15.99 17.98
N ASP A 125 1.46 -17.24 18.43
CA ASP A 125 1.82 -18.40 17.62
C ASP A 125 1.18 -18.31 16.23
N ALA A 126 1.88 -18.77 15.20
CA ALA A 126 1.43 -18.85 13.81
C ALA A 126 0.31 -19.88 13.59
N ALA A 127 -0.63 -20.00 14.53
CA ALA A 127 -1.84 -20.80 14.40
C ALA A 127 -2.96 -19.92 13.82
N GLY A 128 -3.06 -19.90 12.49
CA GLY A 128 -4.33 -19.58 11.83
C GLY A 128 -4.25 -18.49 10.78
N ALA A 129 -3.90 -18.87 9.56
CA ALA A 129 -4.53 -18.31 8.37
C ALA A 129 -6.02 -18.69 8.35
N ASP A 130 -6.81 -18.14 9.28
CA ASP A 130 -8.27 -18.11 9.24
C ASP A 130 -8.74 -17.04 10.24
N ALA A 131 -8.94 -15.82 9.73
CA ALA A 131 -9.45 -14.69 10.51
C ALA A 131 -10.87 -14.96 11.09
N SER A 132 -11.52 -16.07 10.74
CA SER A 132 -12.87 -16.39 11.16
C SER A 132 -12.97 -17.14 12.50
N LYS A 133 -11.85 -17.50 13.15
CA LYS A 133 -11.85 -18.28 14.42
C LYS A 133 -11.36 -17.55 15.67
N LEU A 134 -11.02 -16.26 15.57
CA LEU A 134 -10.51 -15.48 16.71
C LEU A 134 -11.60 -14.99 17.68
N HIS A 135 -12.87 -15.32 17.45
CA HIS A 135 -13.98 -14.76 18.26
C HIS A 135 -14.42 -15.61 19.46
N GLU A 136 -13.93 -16.84 19.66
CA GLU A 136 -14.50 -17.73 20.69
C GLU A 136 -13.69 -17.92 21.98
N LYS A 137 -12.50 -17.29 22.14
CA LYS A 137 -11.74 -17.37 23.41
C LYS A 137 -10.96 -16.10 23.75
N ALA A 138 -11.68 -15.02 24.05
CA ALA A 138 -11.10 -13.89 24.77
C ALA A 138 -12.18 -13.23 25.64
N GLU A 139 -12.51 -13.86 26.78
CA GLU A 139 -13.25 -13.17 27.84
C GLU A 139 -12.29 -12.18 28.53
N GLY A 140 -12.26 -10.96 28.00
CA GLY A 140 -11.54 -9.80 28.54
C GLY A 140 -11.25 -8.79 27.42
N PRO A 141 -11.21 -7.47 27.68
CA PRO A 141 -10.76 -6.52 26.67
C PRO A 141 -9.30 -6.83 26.34
N SER A 142 -9.08 -7.53 25.22
CA SER A 142 -7.73 -7.75 24.70
C SER A 142 -7.16 -6.38 24.39
N LEU A 143 -6.16 -5.97 25.19
CA LEU A 143 -5.38 -4.78 24.89
C LEU A 143 -4.86 -4.92 23.46
N PRO A 144 -4.88 -3.85 22.65
CA PRO A 144 -4.28 -3.89 21.34
C PRO A 144 -2.81 -4.33 21.50
N PRO A 145 -2.29 -5.21 20.62
CA PRO A 145 -0.91 -5.62 20.68
C PRO A 145 0.01 -4.39 20.65
N PRO A 146 1.12 -4.39 21.41
CA PRO A 146 2.01 -3.23 21.48
C PRO A 146 2.56 -2.86 20.10
N GLU A 147 2.58 -1.55 19.82
CA GLU A 147 3.18 -0.99 18.61
C GLU A 147 4.66 -1.36 18.50
N ALA A 148 5.14 -1.49 17.25
CA ALA A 148 6.56 -1.64 16.96
C ALA A 148 7.35 -0.39 17.37
N LYS A 149 8.41 -0.57 18.15
CA LYS A 149 9.25 0.51 18.68
C LYS A 149 10.68 0.40 18.17
N ALA A 150 11.37 1.53 18.05
CA ALA A 150 12.76 1.58 17.58
C ALA A 150 13.67 0.72 18.47
N SER A 151 13.41 0.78 19.77
CA SER A 151 14.07 -0.02 20.79
C SER A 151 13.92 -1.52 20.58
N ASP A 152 12.93 -2.01 19.83
CA ASP A 152 12.77 -3.45 19.59
C ASP A 152 13.95 -3.99 18.79
N LEU A 153 14.37 -3.26 17.75
CA LEU A 153 15.52 -3.64 16.92
C LEU A 153 16.86 -3.38 17.63
N ASP A 154 16.93 -2.37 18.49
CA ASP A 154 18.13 -2.07 19.27
C ASP A 154 18.39 -3.13 20.36
N ASN A 155 17.33 -3.67 20.96
CA ASN A 155 17.43 -4.62 22.07
C ASN A 155 17.45 -6.09 21.62
N ASP A 156 17.06 -6.38 20.38
CA ASP A 156 17.02 -7.73 19.81
C ASP A 156 17.80 -7.77 18.48
N PRO A 157 19.10 -8.13 18.51
CA PRO A 157 19.93 -8.17 17.31
C PRO A 157 19.53 -9.28 16.32
N GLU A 158 18.88 -10.35 16.79
CA GLU A 158 18.37 -11.41 15.91
C GLU A 158 17.17 -10.91 15.11
N LEU A 159 16.22 -10.24 15.77
CA LEU A 159 15.10 -9.57 15.12
C LEU A 159 15.59 -8.51 14.13
N ALA A 160 16.58 -7.70 14.51
CA ALA A 160 17.16 -6.69 13.63
C ALA A 160 17.75 -7.29 12.35
N ALA A 161 18.47 -8.41 12.47
CA ALA A 161 19.04 -9.12 11.32
C ALA A 161 17.96 -9.73 10.42
N GLU A 162 16.93 -10.34 11.02
CA GLU A 162 15.81 -10.94 10.28
C GLU A 162 15.01 -9.89 9.50
N ILE A 163 14.67 -8.77 10.16
CA ILE A 163 13.99 -7.63 9.53
C ILE A 163 14.84 -6.97 8.45
N ALA A 164 16.15 -6.84 8.65
CA ALA A 164 17.05 -6.30 7.63
C ALA A 164 17.06 -7.20 6.37
N GLY A 165 17.08 -8.52 6.54
CA GLY A 165 16.97 -9.47 5.43
C GLY A 165 15.64 -9.36 4.68
N LEU A 166 14.52 -9.29 5.41
CA LEU A 166 13.19 -9.12 4.83
C LEU A 166 13.03 -7.76 4.12
N TYR A 167 13.63 -6.70 4.66
CA TYR A 167 13.63 -5.39 4.02
C TYR A 167 14.43 -5.38 2.72
N GLU A 168 15.60 -6.01 2.67
CA GLU A 168 16.37 -6.12 1.41
C GLU A 168 15.63 -6.98 0.37
N LEU A 169 14.98 -8.07 0.79
CA LEU A 169 14.10 -8.85 -0.08
C LEU A 169 12.95 -7.99 -0.62
N TYR A 170 12.23 -7.30 0.27
CA TYR A 170 11.17 -6.36 -0.06
C TYR A 170 11.63 -5.33 -1.12
N ARG A 171 12.76 -4.66 -0.90
CA ARG A 171 13.33 -3.68 -1.83
C ARG A 171 13.64 -4.26 -3.19
N SER A 172 14.10 -5.51 -3.24
CA SER A 172 14.43 -6.17 -4.50
C SER A 172 13.17 -6.52 -5.31
N LEU A 173 12.03 -6.75 -4.64
CA LEU A 173 10.76 -7.16 -5.26
C LEU A 173 9.84 -6.00 -5.64
N VAL A 174 9.91 -4.86 -4.95
CA VAL A 174 9.09 -3.68 -5.24
C VAL A 174 9.17 -3.20 -6.71
N PRO A 175 10.35 -3.14 -7.36
CA PRO A 175 10.44 -2.77 -8.78
C PRO A 175 9.60 -3.65 -9.70
N GLU A 176 9.53 -4.96 -9.45
CA GLU A 176 8.70 -5.87 -10.26
C GLU A 176 7.21 -5.61 -10.02
N ALA A 177 6.79 -5.30 -8.78
CA ALA A 177 5.41 -4.88 -8.50
C ALA A 177 5.01 -3.62 -9.29
N TYR A 178 5.91 -2.64 -9.36
CA TYR A 178 5.70 -1.45 -10.19
C TYR A 178 5.63 -1.76 -11.68
N LYS A 179 6.50 -2.66 -12.17
CA LYS A 179 6.48 -3.11 -13.56
C LYS A 179 5.16 -3.77 -13.94
N LEU A 180 4.69 -4.74 -13.15
CA LEU A 180 3.42 -5.43 -13.37
C LEU A 180 2.22 -4.48 -13.34
N ALA A 181 2.23 -3.52 -12.41
CA ALA A 181 1.22 -2.47 -12.35
C ALA A 181 1.26 -1.56 -13.59
N ALA A 182 2.46 -1.15 -14.03
CA ALA A 182 2.66 -0.32 -15.20
C ALA A 182 2.25 -1.04 -16.51
N GLU A 183 2.53 -2.33 -16.64
CA GLU A 183 2.05 -3.16 -17.76
C GLU A 183 0.52 -3.18 -17.83
N SER A 184 -0.15 -3.26 -16.68
CA SER A 184 -1.61 -3.21 -16.63
C SER A 184 -2.17 -1.84 -17.04
N ILE A 185 -1.52 -0.75 -16.61
CA ILE A 185 -1.85 0.62 -17.08
C ILE A 185 -1.66 0.76 -18.59
N ARG A 186 -0.56 0.24 -19.14
CA ARG A 186 -0.28 0.33 -20.60
C ARG A 186 -1.26 -0.49 -21.43
N ARG A 187 -1.69 -1.63 -20.92
CA ARG A 187 -2.68 -2.52 -21.54
C ARG A 187 -4.07 -1.89 -21.58
N GLU A 188 -4.51 -1.32 -20.46
CA GLU A 188 -5.87 -0.77 -20.34
C GLU A 188 -5.87 0.63 -19.71
N PRO A 189 -5.38 1.64 -20.45
CA PRO A 189 -5.15 2.96 -19.86
C PRO A 189 -6.44 3.65 -19.38
N GLN A 190 -7.58 3.33 -19.98
CA GLN A 190 -8.88 3.91 -19.65
C GLN A 190 -9.33 3.59 -18.21
N ALA A 191 -8.97 2.41 -17.69
CA ALA A 191 -9.32 2.01 -16.32
C ALA A 191 -8.60 2.84 -15.23
N TYR A 192 -7.54 3.55 -15.61
CA TYR A 192 -6.69 4.34 -14.71
C TYR A 192 -6.84 5.85 -14.89
N LEU A 193 -7.60 6.28 -15.90
CA LEU A 193 -7.96 7.68 -16.05
C LEU A 193 -8.98 8.07 -14.97
N SER A 194 -8.89 9.31 -14.49
CA SER A 194 -9.87 9.81 -13.54
C SER A 194 -11.20 10.03 -14.27
N HIS A 195 -12.21 9.22 -13.96
CA HIS A 195 -13.59 9.60 -14.22
C HIS A 195 -13.98 10.66 -13.17
N GLU A 196 -13.70 11.94 -13.42
CA GLU A 196 -14.43 12.98 -12.69
C GLU A 196 -15.87 12.96 -13.26
N PRO A 197 -16.92 12.84 -12.43
CA PRO A 197 -18.28 13.03 -12.91
C PRO A 197 -18.41 14.47 -13.44
N SER A 198 -19.00 14.61 -14.63
CA SER A 198 -19.39 15.90 -15.21
C SER A 198 -20.32 16.69 -14.31
#